data_AF-A0A6G3X594-F1
#
_entry.id   AF-A0A6G3X594-F1
#
_cell.length_a   1.000
_cell.length_b   1.000
_cell.length_c   1.000
_cell.angle_alpha   90.00
_cell.angle_beta   90.00
_cell.angle_gamma   90.00
#
_symmetry.space_group_name_H-M   'P 1'
#
loop_
_entity.id
_entity.type
_entity.pdbx_description
1 polymer ?
#
loop_
_entity_poly.entity_id
_entity_poly.type
_entity_poly.pdbx_seq_one_letter_code
_entity_poly.pdbx_strand_id
1 'polypeptide(L)' 'MVLTGNQIDLFEASMPRLKAIAYRLLGSASDAEDAVQDTFLRWQAADVDRIEVPEAW' A
#
# COMPACT_ATOMS: atom_id res chain seq x y z
N MET A 1 5.35 13.41 -8.60
CA MET A 1 4.09 13.20 -9.34
C MET A 1 2.97 13.28 -8.33
N VAL A 2 1.89 14.02 -8.61
CA VAL A 2 0.75 14.10 -7.69
C VAL A 2 -0.09 12.85 -7.91
N LEU A 3 -0.40 12.10 -6.85
CA LEU A 3 -1.32 10.96 -6.95
C LEU A 3 -2.70 11.47 -7.41
N THR A 4 -3.30 10.75 -8.35
CA THR A 4 -4.69 10.99 -8.72
C THR A 4 -5.63 10.37 -7.69
N GLY A 5 -6.87 10.86 -7.58
CA GLY A 5 -7.85 10.30 -6.63
C GLY A 5 -8.06 8.80 -6.81
N ASN A 6 -8.08 8.33 -8.07
CA ASN A 6 -8.18 6.91 -8.39
C ASN A 6 -7.00 6.07 -7.86
N GLN A 7 -5.77 6.61 -7.86
CA GLN A 7 -4.60 5.90 -7.34
C GLN A 7 -4.61 5.80 -5.81
N ILE A 8 -5.26 6.75 -5.13
CA ILE A 8 -5.48 6.71 -3.68
C ILE A 8 -6.53 5.64 -3.36
N ASP A 9 -7.65 5.65 -4.07
CA ASP A 9 -8.74 4.69 -3.89
C ASP A 9 -8.26 3.22 -4.06
N LEU A 10 -7.40 2.98 -5.06
CA LEU A 10 -6.80 1.66 -5.30
C LEU A 10 -5.93 1.17 -4.12
N PHE A 11 -5.12 2.06 -3.54
CA PHE A 11 -4.29 1.71 -2.39
C PHE A 11 -5.15 1.50 -1.13
N GLU A 12 -6.11 2.39 -0.89
CA GLU A 12 -7.01 2.30 0.26
C GLU A 12 -7.82 1.00 0.24
N ALA A 13 -8.27 0.55 -0.94
CA ALA A 13 -8.93 -0.75 -1.09
C ALA A 13 -8.04 -1.94 -0.68
N SER A 14 -6.72 -1.83 -0.89
CA SER A 14 -5.74 -2.87 -0.54
C SER A 14 -5.28 -2.80 0.93
N MET A 15 -5.47 -1.65 1.59
CA MET A 15 -4.91 -1.35 2.91
C MET A 15 -5.30 -2.37 4.00
N PRO A 16 -6.56 -2.85 4.12
CA PRO A 16 -6.90 -3.85 5.15
C PRO A 16 -6.14 -5.16 4.97
N ARG A 17 -5.96 -5.61 3.72
CA ARG A 17 -5.23 -6.84 3.39
C ARG A 17 -3.74 -6.68 3.69
N LEU A 18 -3.14 -5.55 3.30
CA LEU A 18 -1.74 -5.26 3.57
C LEU A 18 -1.45 -5.22 5.08
N LYS A 19 -2.29 -4.53 5.87
CA LYS A 19 -2.18 -4.51 7.33
C LYS A 19 -2.30 -5.91 7.93
N ALA A 20 -3.25 -6.73 7.47
CA ALA A 20 -3.41 -8.09 7.96
C ALA A 20 -2.21 -9.00 7.63
N ILE A 21 -1.61 -8.84 6.45
CA ILE A 21 -0.38 -9.56 6.06
C ILE A 21 0.80 -9.09 6.90
N ALA A 22 1.03 -7.78 6.98
CA ALA A 22 2.14 -7.19 7.74
C ALA A 22 2.05 -7.56 9.22
N TYR A 23 0.86 -7.53 9.81
CA TYR A 23 0.63 -7.96 11.19
C TYR A 23 1.01 -9.44 11.41
N ARG A 24 0.64 -10.34 10.48
CA ARG A 24 1.04 -11.75 10.58
C ARG A 24 2.54 -11.97 10.44
N LEU A 25 3.23 -11.12 9.68
CA LEU A 25 4.68 -11.22 9.44
C LEU A 25 5.50 -10.63 10.60
N LEU A 26 5.05 -9.50 11.14
CA LEU A 26 5.81 -8.70 12.12
C LEU A 26 5.37 -8.94 13.56
N GLY A 27 4.15 -9.45 13.77
CA GLY A 27 3.60 -9.74 15.10
C GLY A 27 3.20 -8.51 15.92
N SER A 28 3.33 -7.31 15.36
CA SER A 28 3.04 -6.03 16.01
C SER A 28 2.10 -5.19 15.16
N ALA A 29 1.10 -4.58 15.80
CA ALA A 29 0.15 -3.71 15.11
C ALA A 29 0.80 -2.39 14.66
N SER A 30 1.67 -1.80 15.49
CA SER A 30 2.42 -0.59 15.11
C SER A 30 3.33 -0.85 13.93
N ASP A 31 4.06 -1.96 13.95
CA ASP A 31 5.03 -2.28 12.90
C ASP A 31 4.31 -2.61 11.59
N ALA A 32 3.12 -3.21 11.67
CA ALA A 32 2.25 -3.42 10.52
C ALA A 32 1.76 -2.10 9.91
N GLU A 33 1.37 -1.14 10.74
CA GLU A 33 0.94 0.18 10.29
C GLU A 33 2.10 0.95 9.65
N ASP A 34 3.29 0.91 10.25
CA ASP A 34 4.49 1.54 9.71
C ASP A 34 4.88 0.91 8.36
N ALA A 35 4.84 -0.42 8.24
CA ALA A 35 5.12 -1.09 6.98
C ALA A 35 4.12 -0.70 5.87
N VAL A 36 2.84 -0.54 6.21
CA VAL A 36 1.83 -0.08 5.24
C VAL A 36 2.04 1.39 4.86
N GLN A 37 2.45 2.25 5.81
CA GLN A 37 2.81 3.63 5.51
C GLN A 37 4.01 3.73 4.56
N ASP A 38 5.07 2.97 4.82
CA ASP A 38 6.24 2.89 3.93
C ASP A 38 5.85 2.40 2.54
N THR A 39 4.94 1.42 2.46
CA THR A 39 4.42 0.92 1.18
C THR A 39 3.64 2.00 0.43
N PHE A 40 2.85 2.82 1.14
CA PHE A 40 2.14 3.96 0.53
C PHE A 40 3.09 5.01 -0.04
N LEU A 41 4.20 5.30 0.66
CA LEU A 41 5.22 6.22 0.14
C LEU A 41 5.88 5.69 -1.13
N ARG A 42 6.14 4.37 -1.20
CA ARG A 42 6.66 3.74 -2.42
C ARG A 42 5.64 3.76 -3.54
N TRP A 43 4.37 3.50 -3.24
CA TRP A 43 3.25 3.57 -4.19
C TRP A 43 3.13 4.97 -4.81
N GLN A 44 3.22 6.01 -3.99
CA GLN A 44 3.23 7.41 -4.44
C GLN A 44 4.39 7.74 -5.38
N ALA A 45 5.54 7.10 -5.18
CA ALA A 45 6.71 7.28 -6.03
C ALA A 45 6.68 6.44 -7.30
N ALA A 46 5.79 5.45 -7.39
CA ALA A 46 5.66 4.55 -8.53
C ALA A 46 4.87 5.21 -9.69
N ASP A 47 5.19 4.82 -10.92
CA ASP A 47 4.32 5.09 -12.07
C ASP A 47 3.16 4.09 -12.06
N VAL A 48 2.18 4.36 -11.18
CA VAL A 48 1.06 3.47 -10.89
C VAL A 48 0.25 3.13 -12.15
N ASP A 49 0.18 4.04 -13.11
CA ASP A 49 -0.56 3.84 -14.36
C ASP A 49 0.05 2.76 -15.26
N ARG A 50 1.29 2.33 -14.96
CA ARG A 50 1.97 1.22 -15.64
C ARG A 50 1.90 -0.11 -14.87
N ILE A 51 1.29 -0.13 -13.69
CA ILE A 51 1.15 -1.33 -12.88
C ILE A 51 -0.10 -2.08 -13.35
N GLU A 52 0.08 -3.23 -14.00
CA GLU A 52 -1.03 -4.05 -14.51
C GLU A 52 -1.89 -4.65 -13.37
N VAL A 53 -1.25 -5.00 -12.24
CA VAL A 53 -1.92 -5.61 -11.08
C VAL A 53 -1.50 -4.89 -9.79
N PRO A 54 -2.18 -3.79 -9.42
CA PRO A 54 -1.91 -3.02 -8.20
C PRO A 54 -1.76 -3.83 -6.91
N GLU A 55 -2.60 -4.85 -6.72
CA GLU A 55 -2.59 -5.67 -5.49
C GLU A 55 -1.38 -6.61 -5.36
N ALA A 56 -0.61 -6.77 -6.44
CA ALA A 56 0.54 -7.68 -6.53
C ALA A 56 1.89 -6.95 -6.65
N TRP A 57 1.87 -5.61 -6.71
CA TRP A 57 3.06 -4.77 -6.73
C TRP A 57 3.64 -4.60 -5.32
#